data_AF-A0A7Y8I167-F1
#
_entry.id   AF-A0A7Y8I167-F1
#
_cell.length_a   1.000
_cell.length_b   1.000
_cell.length_c   1.000
_cell.angle_alpha   90.00
_cell.angle_beta   90.00
_cell.angle_gamma   90.00
#
_symmetry.space_group_name_H-M   'P 1'
#
loop_
_entity.id
_entity.type
_entity.pdbx_description
1 polymer ?
#
loop_
_entity_poly.entity_id
_entity_poly.type
_entity_poly.pdbx_seq_one_letter_code
_entity_poly.pdbx_strand_id
1 'polypeptide(L)'
;MVGAADSDHDGNISYEELYQFVQFEVSRDFKQFPQLLQPATGKMSDRPAFGRRSTSVQADHLVAPNVVQVKLQGPLIQVRERLVQVPSVRLSDAFYDVLVEPIKGGYNLVHRSGNPIQRFEEKDVVALVDRIRAQADVSRLIEARFSRQDFNVNLEVMPETKGSYSSGERIRFQASAAREGCPVLCNIDVTGTVTVIYPRVGEAVERIGFGRSTALGEGQVLPPFGLEYLKLIVFRDNIEACQEWAGKVFSPGSVDFARFLGLLQSDSAGRAQVTMRLLTRGD
;
A
#
# COMPACT_ATOMS: atom_id res chain seq x y z
N MET A 1 1.35 -15.71 -20.84
CA MET A 1 1.44 -14.37 -20.25
C MET A 1 1.21 -14.55 -18.78
N VAL A 2 2.17 -14.18 -17.93
CA VAL A 2 1.93 -13.98 -16.49
C VAL A 2 1.06 -12.72 -16.43
N GLY A 3 -0.20 -12.86 -16.04
CA GLY A 3 -1.09 -11.69 -15.98
C GLY A 3 -0.68 -10.80 -14.81
N ALA A 4 -0.99 -9.51 -14.87
CA ALA A 4 -0.63 -8.55 -13.80
C ALA A 4 -1.25 -8.89 -12.42
N ALA A 5 -2.17 -9.86 -12.38
CA ALA A 5 -2.76 -10.42 -11.17
C ALA A 5 -1.96 -11.58 -10.55
N ASP A 6 -1.10 -12.27 -11.31
CA ASP A 6 -0.27 -13.38 -10.80
C ASP A 6 0.80 -12.80 -9.87
N SER A 7 0.58 -12.94 -8.57
CA SER A 7 1.32 -12.22 -7.54
C SER A 7 2.46 -13.07 -6.96
N ASP A 8 2.34 -14.39 -7.00
CA ASP A 8 3.41 -15.33 -6.64
C ASP A 8 4.24 -15.84 -7.83
N HIS A 9 3.98 -15.33 -9.03
CA HIS A 9 4.71 -15.63 -10.27
C HIS A 9 4.73 -17.13 -10.59
N ASP A 10 3.70 -17.89 -10.18
CA ASP A 10 3.60 -19.33 -10.43
C ASP A 10 3.12 -19.67 -11.87
N GLY A 11 2.75 -18.64 -12.63
CA GLY A 11 2.27 -18.74 -14.00
C GLY A 11 0.77 -19.03 -14.10
N ASN A 12 0.05 -19.03 -12.98
CA ASN A 12 -1.40 -19.14 -12.86
C ASN A 12 -1.92 -17.90 -12.12
N ILE A 13 -3.22 -17.61 -12.26
CA ILE A 13 -3.87 -16.54 -11.51
C ILE A 13 -4.96 -17.22 -10.70
N SER A 14 -4.82 -17.22 -9.38
CA SER A 14 -5.85 -17.72 -8.47
C SER A 14 -7.06 -16.77 -8.38
N TYR A 15 -8.21 -17.24 -7.89
CA TYR A 15 -9.36 -16.36 -7.64
C TYR A 15 -9.05 -15.26 -6.63
N GLU A 16 -8.22 -15.56 -5.64
CA GLU A 16 -7.76 -14.58 -4.65
C GLU A 16 -6.87 -13.51 -5.28
N GLU A 17 -5.90 -13.91 -6.08
CA GLU A 17 -5.03 -13.01 -6.84
C GLU A 17 -5.82 -12.11 -7.79
N LEU A 18 -6.77 -12.71 -8.51
CA LEU A 18 -7.68 -11.95 -9.36
C LEU A 18 -8.51 -10.98 -8.53
N TYR A 19 -9.03 -11.42 -7.38
CA TYR A 19 -9.80 -10.56 -6.49
C TYR A 19 -8.99 -9.38 -5.99
N GLN A 20 -7.79 -9.61 -5.47
CA GLN A 20 -6.89 -8.56 -4.97
C GLN A 20 -6.47 -7.61 -6.09
N PHE A 21 -6.16 -8.13 -7.28
CA PHE A 21 -5.84 -7.32 -8.46
C PHE A 21 -7.03 -6.45 -8.89
N VAL A 22 -8.22 -7.04 -9.01
CA VAL A 22 -9.45 -6.31 -9.37
C VAL A 22 -9.79 -5.30 -8.27
N GLN A 23 -9.64 -5.65 -7.00
CA GLN A 23 -9.82 -4.73 -5.90
C GLN A 23 -8.84 -3.56 -6.01
N PHE A 24 -7.56 -3.81 -6.29
CA PHE A 24 -6.56 -2.76 -6.48
C PHE A 24 -6.88 -1.87 -7.69
N GLU A 25 -7.14 -2.44 -8.86
CA GLU A 25 -7.40 -1.71 -10.11
C GLU A 25 -8.76 -1.01 -10.12
N VAL A 26 -9.85 -1.70 -9.76
CA VAL A 26 -11.20 -1.10 -9.73
C VAL A 26 -11.24 -0.01 -8.69
N SER A 27 -10.63 -0.23 -7.53
CA SER A 27 -10.57 0.81 -6.52
C SER A 27 -9.62 1.96 -6.91
N ARG A 28 -8.70 1.75 -7.88
CA ARG A 28 -7.87 2.82 -8.47
C ARG A 28 -8.68 3.74 -9.35
N ASP A 29 -9.68 3.28 -10.10
CA ASP A 29 -10.36 4.16 -11.07
C ASP A 29 -11.86 4.38 -10.75
N PHE A 30 -12.41 3.61 -9.80
CA PHE A 30 -13.85 3.58 -9.48
C PHE A 30 -14.11 3.52 -7.95
N LYS A 31 -15.28 4.01 -7.53
CA LYS A 31 -15.78 3.90 -6.14
C LYS A 31 -16.50 2.57 -5.86
N GLN A 32 -16.12 1.52 -6.58
CA GLN A 32 -16.69 0.19 -6.43
C GLN A 32 -15.77 -0.67 -5.56
N PHE A 33 -16.38 -1.54 -4.76
CA PHE A 33 -15.68 -2.51 -3.92
C PHE A 33 -16.08 -3.91 -4.40
N PRO A 34 -15.26 -4.53 -5.27
CA PRO A 34 -15.47 -5.90 -5.68
C PRO A 34 -15.64 -6.82 -4.47
N GLN A 35 -16.46 -7.86 -4.61
CA GLN A 35 -16.63 -8.91 -3.61
C GLN A 35 -16.27 -10.26 -4.22
N LEU A 36 -15.51 -11.07 -3.48
CA LEU A 36 -15.29 -12.46 -3.83
C LEU A 36 -16.32 -13.32 -3.11
N LEU A 37 -17.34 -13.77 -3.84
CA LEU A 37 -18.36 -14.67 -3.29
C LEU A 37 -17.83 -16.10 -3.28
N GLN A 38 -17.59 -16.65 -2.08
CA GLN A 38 -17.19 -18.05 -1.92
C GLN A 38 -18.40 -18.98 -1.92
N PRO A 39 -18.32 -20.18 -2.53
CA PRO A 39 -19.37 -21.18 -2.43
C PRO A 39 -19.54 -21.67 -0.99
N ALA A 40 -20.75 -22.12 -0.63
CA ALA A 40 -21.07 -22.60 0.73
C ALA A 40 -20.24 -23.82 1.17
N THR A 41 -19.55 -24.49 0.23
CA THR A 41 -18.63 -25.60 0.52
C THR A 41 -17.33 -25.44 -0.27
N GLY A 42 -16.21 -25.43 0.45
CA GLY A 42 -14.85 -25.40 -0.10
C GLY A 42 -14.24 -24.00 -0.28
N LYS A 43 -12.91 -23.91 -0.14
CA LYS A 43 -12.13 -22.70 -0.43
C LYS A 43 -11.84 -22.62 -1.93
N MET A 44 -12.40 -21.63 -2.61
CA MET A 44 -12.17 -21.39 -4.04
C MET A 44 -11.01 -20.40 -4.28
N SER A 45 -10.60 -19.66 -3.25
CA SER A 45 -9.57 -18.61 -3.28
C SER A 45 -8.30 -19.05 -4.00
N ASP A 46 -7.81 -20.25 -3.69
CA ASP A 46 -6.49 -20.72 -4.14
C ASP A 46 -6.57 -21.47 -5.49
N ARG A 47 -7.75 -21.57 -6.10
CA ARG A 47 -7.94 -22.24 -7.39
C ARG A 47 -7.62 -21.29 -8.55
N PRO A 48 -7.02 -21.77 -9.65
CA PRO A 48 -6.78 -20.96 -10.83
C PRO A 48 -8.11 -20.48 -11.43
N ALA A 49 -8.22 -19.17 -11.65
CA ALA A 49 -9.38 -18.50 -12.23
C ALA A 49 -9.46 -18.68 -13.76
N PHE A 50 -8.31 -18.87 -14.43
CA PHE A 50 -8.22 -19.04 -15.89
C PHE A 50 -7.41 -20.29 -16.27
N GLY A 51 -7.75 -20.90 -17.41
CA GLY A 51 -6.99 -22.03 -17.98
C GLY A 51 -5.68 -21.60 -18.62
N ARG A 52 -4.63 -22.43 -18.52
CA ARG A 52 -3.25 -22.15 -18.97
C ARG A 52 -3.14 -21.76 -20.45
N ARG A 53 -2.52 -20.61 -20.73
CA ARG A 53 -1.79 -20.32 -21.98
C ARG A 53 -0.53 -19.49 -21.69
N SER A 54 0.62 -20.14 -21.75
CA SER A 54 1.91 -19.53 -21.42
C SER A 54 2.63 -19.00 -22.67
N THR A 55 3.00 -17.73 -22.60
CA THR A 55 4.03 -17.03 -23.39
C THR A 55 4.58 -15.96 -22.46
N SER A 56 5.86 -16.04 -22.14
CA SER A 56 6.53 -15.11 -21.22
C SER A 56 7.09 -13.93 -21.99
N VAL A 57 6.83 -12.71 -21.52
CA VAL A 57 7.58 -11.50 -21.89
C VAL A 57 8.10 -10.93 -20.58
N GLN A 58 9.41 -10.83 -20.45
CA GLN A 58 10.06 -10.11 -19.35
C GLN A 58 9.79 -8.62 -19.55
N ALA A 59 9.24 -7.96 -18.52
CA ALA A 59 9.14 -6.51 -18.48
C ALA A 59 10.47 -5.95 -17.98
N ASP A 60 11.20 -5.24 -18.85
CA ASP A 60 12.32 -4.41 -18.46
C ASP A 60 11.83 -3.29 -17.54
N HIS A 61 12.13 -3.40 -16.24
CA HIS A 61 11.90 -2.33 -15.27
C HIS A 61 12.95 -1.24 -15.46
N LEU A 62 12.76 -0.39 -16.45
CA LEU A 62 13.39 0.94 -16.46
C LEU A 62 12.77 1.73 -15.31
N VAL A 63 13.57 2.04 -14.29
CA VAL A 63 13.19 2.91 -13.17
C VAL A 63 12.91 4.29 -13.74
N ALA A 64 11.63 4.58 -13.99
CA ALA A 64 11.20 5.89 -14.42
C ALA A 64 11.65 6.93 -13.37
N PRO A 65 12.05 8.14 -13.79
CA PRO A 65 12.44 9.18 -12.85
C PRO A 65 11.31 9.44 -11.84
N ASN A 66 11.65 9.51 -10.56
CA ASN A 66 10.78 9.76 -9.40
C ASN A 66 10.17 11.17 -9.44
N VAL A 67 9.35 11.46 -10.44
CA VAL A 67 8.69 12.74 -10.62
C VAL A 67 7.21 12.55 -10.38
N VAL A 68 6.67 13.23 -9.36
CA VAL A 68 5.24 13.25 -9.05
C VAL A 68 4.56 14.24 -9.99
N GLN A 69 3.59 13.75 -10.76
CA GLN A 69 2.72 14.59 -11.57
C GLN A 69 1.60 15.16 -10.70
N VAL A 70 1.51 16.49 -10.62
CA VAL A 70 0.55 17.19 -9.79
C VAL A 70 -0.38 18.02 -10.65
N LYS A 71 -1.69 17.83 -10.48
CA LYS A 71 -2.72 18.70 -11.04
C LYS A 71 -3.21 19.70 -10.00
N LEU A 72 -3.42 20.94 -10.40
CA LEU A 72 -4.02 21.98 -9.56
C LEU A 72 -5.40 22.35 -10.12
N GLN A 73 -6.44 22.26 -9.30
CA GLN A 73 -7.79 22.64 -9.72
C GLN A 73 -8.03 24.12 -9.41
N GLY A 74 -7.95 24.97 -10.45
CA GLY A 74 -8.16 26.41 -10.34
C GLY A 74 -6.89 27.21 -10.03
N PRO A 75 -7.03 28.53 -9.76
CA PRO A 75 -5.92 29.45 -9.62
C PRO A 75 -5.26 29.37 -8.22
N LEU A 76 -4.56 28.27 -7.95
CA LEU A 76 -3.83 28.04 -6.70
C LEU A 76 -2.42 28.66 -6.73
N ILE A 77 -2.33 29.99 -6.87
CA ILE A 77 -1.06 30.70 -7.13
C ILE A 77 0.02 30.36 -6.09
N GLN A 78 -0.31 30.46 -4.79
CA GLN A 78 0.65 30.18 -3.71
C GLN A 78 1.18 28.74 -3.71
N VAL A 79 0.30 27.77 -3.99
CA VAL A 79 0.69 26.34 -4.08
C VAL A 79 1.57 26.12 -5.30
N ARG A 80 1.18 26.68 -6.45
CA ARG A 80 1.92 26.60 -7.71
C ARG A 80 3.35 27.12 -7.56
N GLU A 81 3.51 28.33 -7.02
CA GLU A 81 4.83 28.98 -6.83
C GLU A 81 5.78 28.15 -5.99
N ARG A 82 5.27 27.40 -5.00
CA ARG A 82 6.09 26.51 -4.18
C ARG A 82 6.39 25.19 -4.87
N LEU A 83 5.43 24.60 -5.56
CA LEU A 83 5.61 23.30 -6.23
C LEU A 83 6.63 23.37 -7.38
N VAL A 84 6.71 24.49 -8.11
CA VAL A 84 7.73 24.65 -9.18
C VAL A 84 9.16 24.66 -8.64
N GLN A 85 9.35 24.89 -7.33
CA GLN A 85 10.65 24.85 -6.67
C GLN A 85 11.02 23.45 -6.16
N VAL A 86 10.15 22.45 -6.32
CA VAL A 86 10.40 21.08 -5.87
C VAL A 86 10.90 20.25 -7.06
N PRO A 87 12.17 19.81 -7.09
CA PRO A 87 12.74 19.13 -8.25
C PRO A 87 12.04 17.81 -8.63
N SER A 88 11.44 17.13 -7.65
CA SER A 88 10.71 15.87 -7.82
C SER A 88 9.24 16.06 -8.20
N VAL A 89 8.79 17.29 -8.51
CA VAL A 89 7.39 17.59 -8.86
C VAL A 89 7.30 18.17 -10.26
N ARG A 90 6.30 17.71 -11.01
CA ARG A 90 5.92 18.29 -12.30
C ARG A 90 4.44 18.63 -12.30
N LEU A 91 4.11 19.86 -12.70
CA LEU A 91 2.72 20.26 -12.89
C LEU A 91 2.20 19.72 -14.21
N SER A 92 1.00 19.14 -14.20
CA SER A 92 0.39 18.52 -15.39
C SER A 92 -1.14 18.64 -15.33
N ASP A 93 -1.75 19.01 -16.46
CA ASP A 93 -3.21 19.17 -16.58
C ASP A 93 -3.93 17.90 -17.06
N ALA A 94 -3.19 17.01 -17.74
CA ALA A 94 -3.73 15.80 -18.37
C ALA A 94 -3.55 14.55 -17.49
N PHE A 95 -2.30 14.17 -17.20
CA PHE A 95 -1.97 13.01 -16.37
C PHE A 95 -1.41 13.47 -15.04
N TYR A 96 -1.96 12.96 -13.93
CA TYR A 96 -1.52 13.31 -12.59
C TYR A 96 -1.54 12.10 -11.66
N ASP A 97 -0.62 12.09 -10.70
CA ASP A 97 -0.59 11.13 -9.60
C ASP A 97 -1.40 11.65 -8.41
N VAL A 98 -1.37 12.97 -8.22
CA VAL A 98 -2.14 13.68 -7.19
C VAL A 98 -2.78 14.96 -7.74
N LEU A 99 -3.93 15.29 -7.18
CA LEU A 99 -4.71 16.49 -7.47
C LEU A 99 -4.79 17.34 -6.20
N VAL A 100 -4.55 18.64 -6.32
CA VAL A 100 -4.85 19.61 -5.26
C VAL A 100 -6.14 20.32 -5.63
N GLU A 101 -7.17 20.12 -4.81
CA GLU A 101 -8.49 20.72 -4.95
C GLU A 101 -8.72 21.78 -3.87
N PRO A 102 -9.09 23.04 -4.22
CA PRO A 102 -9.50 24.03 -3.24
C PRO A 102 -10.83 23.64 -2.62
N ILE A 103 -10.92 23.82 -1.31
CA ILE A 103 -12.16 23.67 -0.54
C ILE A 103 -12.36 24.88 0.36
N LYS A 104 -13.53 24.98 0.99
CA LYS A 104 -13.79 26.05 1.97
C LYS A 104 -12.76 25.98 3.11
N GLY A 105 -11.89 26.98 3.19
CA GLY A 105 -10.88 27.14 4.23
C GLY A 105 -9.60 26.30 4.05
N GLY A 106 -9.33 25.76 2.85
CA GLY A 106 -8.07 25.05 2.61
C GLY A 106 -8.05 24.21 1.34
N TYR A 107 -7.39 23.05 1.42
CA TYR A 107 -7.08 22.21 0.28
C TYR A 107 -7.35 20.73 0.59
N ASN A 108 -7.85 20.00 -0.41
CA ASN A 108 -7.81 18.55 -0.43
C ASN A 108 -6.66 18.09 -1.32
N LEU A 109 -5.81 17.22 -0.80
CA LEU A 109 -4.90 16.43 -1.62
C LEU A 109 -5.59 15.11 -1.96
N VAL A 110 -5.76 14.84 -3.25
CA VAL A 110 -6.55 13.72 -3.77
C VAL A 110 -5.64 12.83 -4.62
N HIS A 111 -5.68 11.52 -4.39
CA HIS A 111 -4.97 10.55 -5.21
C HIS A 111 -5.59 10.49 -6.61
N ARG A 112 -4.85 10.05 -7.64
CA ARG A 112 -5.38 9.85 -9.01
C ARG A 112 -6.69 9.03 -9.06
N SER A 113 -6.94 8.20 -8.05
CA SER A 113 -8.18 7.44 -7.89
C SER A 113 -9.40 8.23 -7.45
N GLY A 114 -9.27 9.52 -7.21
CA GLY A 114 -10.33 10.35 -6.64
C GLY A 114 -10.56 10.15 -5.14
N ASN A 115 -9.72 9.38 -4.45
CA ASN A 115 -9.79 9.25 -2.99
C ASN A 115 -8.97 10.35 -2.30
N PRO A 116 -9.51 10.99 -1.24
CA PRO A 116 -8.76 11.99 -0.49
C PRO A 116 -7.59 11.32 0.22
N ILE A 117 -6.38 11.84 0.00
CA ILE A 117 -5.17 11.49 0.74
C ILE A 117 -5.19 12.18 2.08
N GLN A 118 -5.32 13.51 2.09
CA GLN A 118 -5.32 14.33 3.30
C GLN A 118 -5.94 15.70 3.02
N ARG A 119 -6.55 16.29 4.06
CA ARG A 119 -7.03 17.67 4.05
C ARG A 119 -6.04 18.60 4.75
N PHE A 120 -5.87 19.79 4.21
CA PHE A 120 -5.00 20.85 4.74
C PHE A 120 -5.80 22.13 4.94
N GLU A 121 -5.51 22.89 5.99
CA GLU A 121 -6.05 24.25 6.13
C GLU A 121 -5.32 25.21 5.18
N GLU A 122 -5.92 26.38 4.92
CA GLU A 122 -5.32 27.40 4.04
C GLU A 122 -3.94 27.86 4.50
N LYS A 123 -3.69 27.86 5.82
CA LYS A 123 -2.38 28.22 6.40
C LYS A 123 -1.31 27.11 6.24
N ASP A 124 -1.71 25.88 5.93
CA ASP A 124 -0.85 24.70 5.93
C ASP A 124 -0.24 24.40 4.54
N VAL A 125 -0.07 25.42 3.69
CA VAL A 125 0.49 25.26 2.33
C VAL A 125 1.87 24.60 2.36
N VAL A 126 2.70 24.89 3.38
CA VAL A 126 4.02 24.26 3.53
C VAL A 126 3.88 22.76 3.73
N ALA A 127 3.01 22.33 4.66
CA ALA A 127 2.77 20.91 4.93
C ALA A 127 2.18 20.18 3.71
N LEU A 128 1.28 20.83 2.96
CA LEU A 128 0.76 20.30 1.70
C LEU A 128 1.89 20.04 0.69
N VAL A 129 2.78 21.01 0.50
CA VAL A 129 3.91 20.89 -0.45
C VAL A 129 4.90 19.82 0.00
N ASP A 130 5.22 19.74 1.29
CA ASP A 130 6.09 18.70 1.83
C ASP A 130 5.48 17.31 1.66
N ARG A 131 4.16 17.18 1.87
CA ARG A 131 3.45 15.92 1.62
C ARG A 131 3.47 15.53 0.15
N ILE A 132 3.32 16.48 -0.78
CA ILE A 132 3.44 16.23 -2.22
C ILE A 132 4.87 15.79 -2.57
N ARG A 133 5.89 16.43 -1.99
CA ARG A 133 7.30 16.03 -2.19
C ARG A 133 7.53 14.58 -1.76
N ALA A 134 6.96 14.18 -0.63
CA ALA A 134 7.04 12.82 -0.10
C ALA A 134 6.30 11.76 -0.96
N GLN A 135 5.40 12.17 -1.86
CA GLN A 135 4.57 11.25 -2.63
C GLN A 135 5.38 10.34 -3.56
N ALA A 136 6.52 10.79 -4.10
CA ALA A 136 7.37 9.94 -4.94
C ALA A 136 7.83 8.70 -4.17
N ASP A 137 8.37 8.93 -2.98
CA ASP A 137 8.89 7.87 -2.12
C ASP A 137 7.78 6.96 -1.61
N VAL A 138 6.65 7.54 -1.19
CA VAL A 138 5.46 6.77 -0.79
C VAL A 138 4.99 5.86 -1.92
N SER A 139 4.91 6.37 -3.15
CA SER A 139 4.48 5.60 -4.32
C SER A 139 5.45 4.45 -4.60
N ARG A 140 6.78 4.70 -4.56
CA ARG A 140 7.79 3.63 -4.70
C ARG A 140 7.63 2.55 -3.64
N LEU A 141 7.37 2.94 -2.40
CA LEU A 141 7.20 1.98 -1.32
C LEU A 141 5.95 1.11 -1.54
N ILE A 142 4.83 1.73 -1.90
CA ILE A 142 3.57 1.03 -2.18
C ILE A 142 3.70 0.12 -3.40
N GLU A 143 4.34 0.59 -4.46
CA GLU A 143 4.48 -0.10 -5.74
C GLU A 143 5.64 -1.10 -5.77
N ALA A 144 6.59 -1.03 -4.83
CA ALA A 144 7.68 -2.01 -4.75
C ALA A 144 7.11 -3.42 -4.61
N ARG A 145 7.59 -4.33 -5.45
CA ARG A 145 7.25 -5.75 -5.50
C ARG A 145 8.54 -6.57 -5.46
N PHE A 146 8.51 -7.72 -4.78
CA PHE A 146 9.61 -8.66 -4.89
C PHE A 146 9.61 -9.27 -6.28
N SER A 147 10.74 -9.17 -6.99
CA SER A 147 10.95 -9.79 -8.31
C SER A 147 10.85 -11.32 -8.28
N ARG A 148 11.03 -11.93 -7.10
CA ARG A 148 11.09 -13.39 -6.89
C ARG A 148 10.22 -13.83 -5.72
N GLN A 149 9.04 -13.25 -5.59
CA GLN A 149 8.03 -13.77 -4.68
C GLN A 149 7.71 -15.21 -5.07
N ASP A 150 7.88 -16.16 -4.15
CA ASP A 150 7.76 -17.61 -4.40
C ASP A 150 6.64 -18.29 -3.57
N PHE A 151 5.78 -17.47 -2.95
CA PHE A 151 4.56 -17.88 -2.27
C PHE A 151 3.60 -16.70 -2.07
N ASN A 152 2.34 -17.03 -1.85
CA ASN A 152 1.28 -16.07 -1.59
C ASN A 152 1.14 -15.72 -0.10
N VAL A 153 0.77 -14.47 0.17
CA VAL A 153 0.40 -13.96 1.50
C VAL A 153 -0.88 -13.15 1.40
N ASN A 154 -1.77 -13.34 2.37
CA ASN A 154 -3.01 -12.59 2.50
C ASN A 154 -2.99 -11.74 3.78
N LEU A 155 -3.58 -10.55 3.68
CA LEU A 155 -3.80 -9.63 4.79
C LEU A 155 -5.29 -9.32 4.85
N GLU A 156 -5.86 -9.39 6.05
CA GLU A 156 -7.26 -9.09 6.32
C GLU A 156 -7.35 -8.04 7.43
N VAL A 157 -8.31 -7.12 7.27
CA VAL A 157 -8.61 -6.09 8.26
C VAL A 157 -10.04 -6.28 8.74
N MET A 158 -10.19 -6.49 10.05
CA MET A 158 -11.48 -6.68 10.71
C MET A 158 -12.05 -5.35 11.20
N PRO A 159 -13.38 -5.12 11.11
CA PRO A 159 -14.37 -6.03 10.51
C PRO A 159 -14.19 -6.17 8.99
N GLU A 160 -14.36 -7.39 8.47
CA GLU A 160 -14.29 -7.72 7.04
C GLU A 160 -15.25 -6.86 6.21
N THR A 161 -15.03 -6.80 4.90
CA THR A 161 -15.93 -6.19 3.88
C THR A 161 -16.00 -4.66 3.84
N LYS A 162 -15.26 -3.96 4.70
CA LYS A 162 -15.24 -2.49 4.69
C LYS A 162 -14.11 -1.94 3.83
N GLY A 163 -14.47 -1.15 2.82
CA GLY A 163 -13.53 -0.34 2.05
C GLY A 163 -13.15 0.99 2.71
N SER A 164 -13.78 1.34 3.83
CA SER A 164 -13.49 2.54 4.61
C SER A 164 -13.83 2.37 6.08
N TYR A 165 -13.06 3.03 6.96
CA TYR A 165 -13.20 2.96 8.41
C TYR A 165 -13.42 4.36 9.01
N SER A 166 -14.26 4.45 10.03
CA SER A 166 -14.62 5.72 10.68
C SER A 166 -13.70 6.05 11.85
N SER A 167 -13.64 7.33 12.20
CA SER A 167 -12.96 7.83 13.39
C SER A 167 -13.30 7.01 14.63
N GLY A 168 -12.28 6.62 15.39
CA GLY A 168 -12.43 5.84 16.62
C GLY A 168 -12.75 4.36 16.42
N GLU A 169 -13.00 3.90 15.19
CA GLU A 169 -13.25 2.49 14.90
C GLU A 169 -12.02 1.64 15.24
N ARG A 170 -12.25 0.51 15.92
CA ARG A 170 -11.21 -0.47 16.22
C ARG A 170 -11.05 -1.41 15.04
N ILE A 171 -9.81 -1.59 14.62
CA ILE A 171 -9.43 -2.50 13.53
C ILE A 171 -8.49 -3.58 14.06
N ARG A 172 -8.63 -4.80 13.54
CA ARG A 172 -7.71 -5.90 13.84
C ARG A 172 -7.10 -6.42 12.55
N PHE A 173 -5.83 -6.78 12.61
CA PHE A 173 -5.08 -7.27 11.46
C PHE A 173 -4.89 -8.77 11.60
N GLN A 174 -5.21 -9.49 10.55
CA GLN A 174 -4.95 -10.92 10.44
C GLN A 174 -4.21 -11.19 9.15
N ALA A 175 -3.34 -12.19 9.18
CA ALA A 175 -2.59 -12.58 8.00
C ALA A 175 -2.49 -14.09 7.90
N SER A 176 -2.44 -14.58 6.67
CA SER A 176 -2.15 -15.97 6.37
C SER A 176 -1.16 -16.05 5.22
N ALA A 177 -0.41 -17.14 5.16
CA ALA A 177 0.59 -17.33 4.11
C ALA A 177 0.59 -18.78 3.62
N ALA A 178 0.90 -18.95 2.33
CA ALA A 178 1.07 -20.25 1.69
C ALA A 178 2.39 -20.93 2.11
N ARG A 179 3.23 -20.27 2.91
CA ARG A 179 4.41 -20.84 3.56
C ARG A 179 4.59 -20.23 4.94
N GLU A 180 5.23 -20.98 5.83
CA GLU A 180 5.59 -20.44 7.14
C GLU A 180 6.63 -19.33 7.00
N GLY A 181 6.45 -18.24 7.73
CA GLY A 181 7.41 -17.14 7.70
C GLY A 181 7.16 -16.10 8.77
N CYS A 182 8.11 -15.20 8.89
CA CYS A 182 8.13 -14.14 9.87
C CYS A 182 7.54 -12.86 9.25
N PRO A 183 6.43 -12.31 9.79
CA PRO A 183 5.77 -11.16 9.18
C PRO A 183 6.33 -9.83 9.70
N VAL A 184 6.28 -8.83 8.82
CA VAL A 184 6.43 -7.41 9.12
C VAL A 184 5.24 -6.68 8.51
N LEU A 185 4.38 -6.13 9.36
CA LEU A 185 3.21 -5.34 8.96
C LEU A 185 3.50 -3.87 9.21
N CYS A 186 3.39 -3.06 8.17
CA CYS A 186 3.57 -1.62 8.23
C CYS A 186 2.27 -0.90 7.88
N ASN A 187 1.99 0.20 8.58
CA ASN A 187 1.09 1.24 8.11
C ASN A 187 1.90 2.34 7.43
N ILE A 188 1.45 2.81 6.28
CA ILE A 188 1.90 4.02 5.62
C ILE A 188 0.74 5.01 5.75
N ASP A 189 0.88 5.95 6.68
CA ASP A 189 -0.20 6.86 7.04
C ASP A 189 -0.43 7.93 5.97
N VAL A 190 -1.43 8.78 6.18
CA VAL A 190 -1.78 9.85 5.25
C VAL A 190 -0.67 10.89 5.05
N THR A 191 0.29 11.00 5.99
CA THR A 191 1.47 11.86 5.89
C THR A 191 2.61 11.21 5.09
N GLY A 192 2.50 9.90 4.82
CA GLY A 192 3.54 9.07 4.22
C GLY A 192 4.50 8.47 5.24
N THR A 193 4.27 8.69 6.54
CA THR A 193 5.09 8.09 7.60
C THR A 193 4.78 6.61 7.71
N VAL A 194 5.84 5.81 7.81
CA VAL A 194 5.75 4.36 7.94
C VAL A 194 5.87 4.01 9.42
N THR A 195 4.88 3.29 9.93
CA THR A 195 4.87 2.73 11.29
C THR A 195 4.80 1.22 11.21
N VAL A 196 5.76 0.53 11.82
CA VAL A 196 5.74 -0.93 11.90
C VAL A 196 4.78 -1.34 13.02
N ILE A 197 3.62 -1.86 12.63
CA ILE A 197 2.57 -2.37 13.53
C ILE A 197 2.99 -3.71 14.13
N TYR A 198 3.65 -4.54 13.32
CA TYR A 198 4.15 -5.86 13.70
C TYR A 198 5.53 -6.11 13.08
N PRO A 199 6.51 -6.66 13.82
CA PRO A 199 6.43 -7.00 15.23
C PRO A 199 6.44 -5.77 16.15
N ARG A 200 5.99 -5.94 17.40
CA ARG A 200 6.01 -4.89 18.42
C ARG A 200 7.31 -4.96 19.23
N VAL A 201 7.76 -3.81 19.74
CA VAL A 201 8.97 -3.74 20.57
C VAL A 201 8.80 -4.59 21.82
N GLY A 202 9.74 -5.50 22.07
CA GLY A 202 9.76 -6.34 23.27
C GLY A 202 8.80 -7.53 23.24
N GLU A 203 8.03 -7.72 22.16
CA GLU A 203 7.20 -8.91 21.96
C GLU A 203 7.95 -9.97 21.16
N ALA A 204 7.70 -11.25 21.49
CA ALA A 204 8.24 -12.35 20.71
C ALA A 204 7.59 -12.36 19.31
N VAL A 205 8.41 -12.54 18.28
CA VAL A 205 7.92 -12.61 16.91
C VAL A 205 7.32 -13.99 16.66
N GLU A 206 6.01 -14.02 16.45
CA GLU A 206 5.25 -15.18 16.03
C GLU A 206 5.32 -15.32 14.51
N ARG A 207 5.59 -16.54 14.04
CA ARG A 207 5.60 -16.86 12.62
C ARG A 207 4.17 -17.07 12.13
N ILE A 208 3.84 -16.59 10.94
CA ILE A 208 2.61 -16.98 10.26
C ILE A 208 2.74 -18.46 9.90
N GLY A 209 1.79 -19.27 10.36
CA GLY A 209 1.75 -20.70 10.05
C GLY A 209 1.16 -20.97 8.67
N PHE A 210 1.64 -22.04 8.01
CA PHE A 210 1.10 -22.49 6.72
C PHE A 210 -0.44 -22.63 6.76
N GLY A 211 -1.14 -21.83 5.95
CA GLY A 211 -2.60 -21.87 5.83
C GLY A 211 -3.38 -21.49 7.09
N ARG A 212 -2.72 -20.93 8.11
CA ARG A 212 -3.35 -20.45 9.35
C ARG A 212 -3.45 -18.93 9.33
N SER A 213 -4.57 -18.42 9.85
CA SER A 213 -4.70 -17.00 10.15
C SER A 213 -4.00 -16.69 11.47
N THR A 214 -3.06 -15.76 11.44
CA THR A 214 -2.30 -15.25 12.59
C THR A 214 -2.70 -13.81 12.84
N ALA A 215 -3.03 -13.47 14.09
CA ALA A 215 -3.32 -12.09 14.46
C ALA A 215 -2.02 -11.27 14.53
N LEU A 216 -1.98 -10.16 13.79
CA LEU A 216 -0.82 -9.25 13.74
C LEU A 216 -1.01 -8.01 14.63
N GLY A 217 -2.09 -7.98 15.40
CA GLY A 217 -2.41 -6.92 16.36
C GLY A 217 -3.70 -6.18 16.02
N GLU A 218 -3.90 -5.09 16.76
CA GLU A 218 -5.07 -4.23 16.65
C GLU A 218 -4.67 -2.76 16.73
N GLY A 219 -5.54 -1.91 16.21
CA GLY A 219 -5.38 -0.46 16.19
C GLY A 219 -6.72 0.26 16.26
N GLN A 220 -6.65 1.59 16.31
CA GLN A 220 -7.80 2.48 16.28
C GLN A 220 -7.59 3.52 15.17
N VAL A 221 -8.65 3.83 14.43
CA VAL A 221 -8.62 4.88 13.41
C VAL A 221 -8.57 6.24 14.09
N LEU A 222 -7.48 6.97 13.88
CA LEU A 222 -7.21 8.27 14.47
C LEU A 222 -6.88 9.28 13.37
N PRO A 223 -7.11 10.58 13.60
CA PRO A 223 -6.70 11.61 12.66
C PRO A 223 -5.16 11.69 12.56
N PRO A 224 -4.62 12.20 11.45
CA PRO A 224 -5.34 12.74 10.28
C PRO A 224 -5.95 11.63 9.40
N PHE A 225 -7.16 11.88 8.87
CA PHE A 225 -7.91 10.90 8.08
C PHE A 225 -7.64 11.03 6.58
N GLY A 226 -7.76 9.92 5.86
CA GLY A 226 -7.67 9.88 4.41
C GLY A 226 -7.15 8.55 3.89
N LEU A 227 -6.27 8.58 2.90
CA LEU A 227 -5.78 7.38 2.23
C LEU A 227 -4.52 6.85 2.91
N GLU A 228 -4.61 5.62 3.41
CA GLU A 228 -3.53 4.90 4.06
C GLU A 228 -3.25 3.58 3.33
N TYR A 229 -2.09 3.00 3.58
CA TYR A 229 -1.69 1.72 3.00
C TYR A 229 -1.10 0.82 4.06
N LEU A 230 -1.62 -0.41 4.14
CA LEU A 230 -0.98 -1.47 4.88
C LEU A 230 -0.09 -2.25 3.95
N LYS A 231 1.15 -2.49 4.37
CA LYS A 231 2.08 -3.36 3.64
C LYS A 231 2.53 -4.48 4.56
N LEU A 232 2.18 -5.70 4.19
CA LEU A 232 2.62 -6.90 4.86
C LEU A 232 3.75 -7.52 4.04
N ILE A 233 4.85 -7.84 4.71
CA ILE A 233 6.00 -8.56 4.18
C ILE A 233 6.20 -9.81 5.02
N VAL A 234 6.49 -10.95 4.40
CA VAL A 234 6.76 -12.20 5.10
C VAL A 234 8.12 -12.75 4.65
N PHE A 235 9.02 -12.97 5.61
CA PHE A 235 10.34 -13.56 5.39
C PHE A 235 10.33 -15.02 5.83
N ARG A 236 10.63 -15.96 4.92
CA ARG A 236 10.60 -17.40 5.24
C ARG A 236 11.66 -17.78 6.29
N ASP A 237 12.89 -17.31 6.10
CA ASP A 237 14.06 -17.84 6.81
C ASP A 237 14.81 -16.78 7.65
N ASN A 238 14.29 -15.54 7.75
CA ASN A 238 15.03 -14.43 8.36
C ASN A 238 14.23 -13.72 9.46
N ILE A 239 14.28 -14.26 10.68
CA ILE A 239 13.61 -13.69 11.85
C ILE A 239 14.28 -12.41 12.36
N GLU A 240 15.62 -12.32 12.24
CA GLU A 240 16.38 -11.14 12.66
C GLU A 240 15.98 -9.91 11.85
N ALA A 241 15.77 -10.08 10.54
CA ALA A 241 15.26 -9.01 9.68
C ALA A 241 13.90 -8.51 10.16
N CYS A 242 13.00 -9.37 10.65
CA CYS A 242 11.73 -8.89 11.21
C CYS A 242 11.92 -8.11 12.50
N GLN A 243 12.74 -8.64 13.41
CA GLN A 243 12.99 -8.03 14.72
C GLN A 243 13.63 -6.66 14.59
N GLU A 244 14.50 -6.46 13.59
CA GLU A 244 15.11 -5.17 13.31
C GLU A 244 14.06 -4.06 13.12
N TRP A 245 12.92 -4.38 12.52
CA TRP A 245 11.87 -3.40 12.22
C TRP A 245 10.88 -3.19 13.36
N ALA A 246 10.98 -3.95 14.46
CA ALA A 246 9.98 -3.96 15.52
C ALA A 246 9.64 -2.54 16.02
N GLY A 247 8.38 -2.13 15.86
CA GLY A 247 7.85 -0.83 16.27
C GLY A 247 8.57 0.42 15.72
N LYS A 248 9.40 0.27 14.68
CA LYS A 248 10.06 1.43 14.06
C LYS A 248 9.04 2.38 13.43
N VAL A 249 9.36 3.67 13.50
CA VAL A 249 8.64 4.75 12.81
C VAL A 249 9.65 5.54 11.98
N PHE A 250 9.38 5.72 10.70
CA PHE A 250 10.29 6.41 9.80
C PHE A 250 9.54 7.11 8.66
N SER A 251 10.11 8.21 8.18
CA SER A 251 9.48 9.07 7.18
C SER A 251 10.24 9.04 5.85
N PRO A 252 9.59 9.42 4.73
CA PRO A 252 10.25 9.59 3.43
C PRO A 252 11.51 10.45 3.53
N GLY A 253 12.55 10.08 2.78
CA GLY A 253 13.87 10.71 2.84
C GLY A 253 14.76 10.32 4.02
N SER A 254 14.26 9.56 5.01
CA SER A 254 15.10 9.05 6.10
C SER A 254 15.98 7.86 5.67
N VAL A 255 17.04 7.61 6.43
CA VAL A 255 17.94 6.46 6.22
C VAL A 255 17.16 5.14 6.37
N ASP A 256 16.33 5.01 7.40
CA ASP A 256 15.52 3.81 7.61
C ASP A 256 14.52 3.59 6.47
N PHE A 257 13.92 4.65 5.91
CA PHE A 257 13.05 4.54 4.73
C PHE A 257 13.82 3.99 3.52
N ALA A 258 15.01 4.52 3.24
CA ALA A 258 15.84 4.05 2.13
C ALA A 258 16.26 2.57 2.33
N ARG A 259 16.60 2.18 3.56
CA ARG A 259 16.94 0.79 3.91
C ARG A 259 15.75 -0.14 3.73
N PHE A 260 14.57 0.27 4.18
CA PHE A 260 13.34 -0.51 4.05
C PHE A 260 12.93 -0.67 2.58
N LEU A 261 13.05 0.38 1.77
CA LEU A 261 12.79 0.29 0.34
C LEU A 261 13.80 -0.60 -0.37
N GLY A 262 15.09 -0.52 -0.01
CA GLY A 262 16.14 -1.39 -0.55
C GLY A 262 15.90 -2.87 -0.25
N LEU A 263 15.36 -3.19 0.94
CA LEU A 263 14.94 -4.54 1.30
C LEU A 263 13.89 -5.09 0.31
N LEU A 264 12.92 -4.26 -0.05
CA LEU A 264 11.84 -4.62 -0.99
C LEU A 264 12.31 -4.76 -2.44
N GLN A 265 13.36 -4.05 -2.82
CA GLN A 265 13.92 -4.05 -4.18
C GLN A 265 15.02 -5.09 -4.38
N SER A 266 15.50 -5.71 -3.30
CA SER A 266 16.54 -6.74 -3.41
C SER A 266 16.01 -8.02 -4.06
N ASP A 267 16.79 -8.57 -4.97
CA ASP A 267 16.48 -9.82 -5.67
C ASP A 267 16.75 -11.01 -4.75
N SER A 268 15.81 -11.33 -3.87
CA SER A 268 15.93 -12.41 -2.88
C SER A 268 14.66 -13.26 -2.87
N ALA A 269 14.85 -14.58 -2.98
CA ALA A 269 13.76 -15.56 -2.83
C ALA A 269 13.37 -15.73 -1.35
N GLY A 270 12.27 -16.46 -1.09
CA GLY A 270 11.81 -16.74 0.26
C GLY A 270 11.15 -15.54 0.93
N ARG A 271 10.56 -14.66 0.12
CA ARG A 271 9.83 -13.47 0.59
C ARG A 271 8.51 -13.35 -0.15
N ALA A 272 7.49 -12.92 0.57
CA ALA A 272 6.20 -12.56 -0.01
C ALA A 272 5.71 -11.25 0.55
N GLN A 273 4.87 -10.54 -0.19
CA GLN A 273 4.24 -9.34 0.29
C GLN A 273 2.85 -9.15 -0.30
N VAL A 274 2.04 -8.38 0.42
CA VAL A 274 0.76 -7.86 -0.06
C VAL A 274 0.64 -6.42 0.41
N THR A 275 -0.01 -5.58 -0.41
CA THR A 275 -0.30 -4.20 -0.07
C THR A 275 -1.80 -3.97 -0.15
N MET A 276 -2.38 -3.55 0.96
CA MET A 276 -3.79 -3.21 1.07
C MET A 276 -3.95 -1.70 1.22
N ARG A 277 -5.01 -1.16 0.62
CA ARG A 277 -5.35 0.26 0.73
C ARG A 277 -6.50 0.44 1.70
N LEU A 278 -6.35 1.36 2.65
CA LEU A 278 -7.40 1.72 3.62
C LEU A 278 -7.82 3.16 3.43
N LEU A 279 -9.12 3.42 3.51
CA LEU A 279 -9.65 4.78 3.55
C LEU A 279 -10.20 5.07 4.95
N THR A 280 -9.62 6.03 5.65
CA THR A 280 -10.09 6.49 6.96
C THR A 280 -10.87 7.79 6.81
N ARG A 281 -11.90 7.99 7.63
CA ARG A 281 -12.80 9.15 7.56
C ARG A 281 -13.10 9.73 8.93
N GLY A 282 -13.14 11.06 9.00
CA GLY A 282 -13.80 11.79 10.09
C GLY A 282 -15.31 11.83 9.87
N ASP A 283 -16.04 12.04 10.96
CA ASP A 283 -17.49 12.25 10.95
C ASP A 283 -17.89 13.59 10.30
#